data_AF-A0ABD3FU33-F1
#
_entry.id   AF-A0ABD3FU33-F1
#
_cell.length_a   1.000
_cell.length_b   1.000
_cell.length_c   1.000
_cell.angle_alpha   90.00
_cell.angle_beta   90.00
_cell.angle_gamma   90.00
#
_symmetry.space_group_name_H-M   'P 1'
#
loop_
_entity.id
_entity.type
_entity.pdbx_description
1 polymer ?
#
loop_
_entity_poly.entity_id
_entity_poly.type
_entity_poly.pdbx_seq_one_letter_code
_entity_poly.pdbx_strand_id
1 'polypeptide(L)'
;MEPILPTTSPPKLGAPGTVSPSKRRITYSADEISPHALDRLGVNPDILKKEKGMKKLGICDVDIARGEELRRYTGVSQLEPRSKVEFMFGFNDEQLHRERAIKRLGTTEQEIMDDYSRRVSRLGVPNSLPVQL
;
A
#
# COMPACT_ATOMS: atom_id res chain seq x y z
N MET A 1 11.38 -59.47 40.69
CA MET A 1 12.38 -58.45 40.38
C MET A 1 13.27 -59.01 39.29
N GLU A 2 13.17 -58.46 38.08
CA GLU A 2 14.27 -58.28 37.12
C GLU A 2 13.94 -57.01 36.31
N PRO A 3 14.85 -56.02 36.19
CA PRO A 3 14.69 -54.84 35.34
C PRO A 3 15.42 -55.02 33.99
N ILE A 4 15.26 -54.08 33.03
CA ILE A 4 16.03 -53.80 31.78
C ILE A 4 15.04 -53.54 30.61
N LEU A 5 15.07 -52.49 29.77
CA LEU A 5 15.70 -51.16 29.64
C LEU A 5 14.92 -50.48 28.47
N PRO A 6 14.80 -49.14 28.38
CA PRO A 6 14.16 -48.47 27.25
C PRO A 6 15.06 -48.48 26.01
N THR A 7 14.56 -48.97 24.88
CA THR A 7 15.26 -48.91 23.59
C THR A 7 15.27 -47.47 23.07
N THR A 8 16.24 -46.66 23.47
CA THR A 8 16.55 -45.38 22.81
C THR A 8 17.37 -45.66 21.56
N SER A 9 16.72 -45.82 20.41
CA SER A 9 17.42 -45.66 19.12
C SER A 9 17.27 -44.21 18.65
N PRO A 10 18.38 -43.48 18.40
CA PRO A 10 18.30 -42.13 17.84
C PRO A 10 17.80 -42.20 16.39
N PRO A 11 17.10 -41.15 15.89
CA PRO A 11 16.68 -41.11 14.51
C PRO A 11 17.92 -41.14 13.61
N LYS A 12 17.98 -42.15 12.74
CA LYS A 12 19.04 -42.34 11.74
C LYS A 12 19.10 -41.08 10.86
N LEU A 13 20.18 -40.31 10.97
CA LEU A 13 20.53 -39.31 9.97
C LEU A 13 20.64 -40.00 8.61
N GLY A 14 19.82 -39.57 7.66
CA GLY A 14 19.70 -40.14 6.32
C GLY A 14 21.03 -40.13 5.57
N ALA A 15 21.29 -41.21 4.83
CA ALA A 15 22.41 -41.33 3.92
C ALA A 15 22.26 -40.34 2.73
N PRO A 16 23.37 -39.87 2.15
CA PRO A 16 23.35 -38.97 1.00
C PRO A 16 23.09 -39.80 -0.26
N GLY A 17 21.83 -39.90 -0.69
CA GLY A 17 21.55 -40.81 -1.79
C GLY A 17 20.09 -40.85 -2.22
N THR A 18 19.58 -39.70 -2.67
CA THR A 18 18.72 -39.55 -3.85
C THR A 18 18.18 -38.13 -3.80
N VAL A 19 18.77 -37.27 -4.62
CA VAL A 19 18.16 -35.98 -4.99
C VAL A 19 16.86 -36.32 -5.70
N SER A 20 15.78 -36.48 -4.93
CA SER A 20 14.46 -36.22 -5.50
C SER A 20 14.53 -34.79 -6.01
N PRO A 21 14.15 -34.51 -7.26
CA PRO A 21 13.93 -33.14 -7.65
C PRO A 21 12.74 -32.69 -6.81
N SER A 22 13.01 -32.12 -5.63
CA SER A 22 12.10 -31.23 -4.93
C SER A 22 11.52 -30.35 -6.02
N LYS A 23 10.21 -30.53 -6.28
CA LYS A 23 9.48 -29.87 -7.37
C LYS A 23 9.93 -28.42 -7.36
N ARG A 24 10.87 -28.07 -8.25
CA ARG A 24 11.42 -26.73 -8.34
C ARG A 24 10.18 -25.88 -8.52
N ARG A 25 9.93 -24.97 -7.59
CA ARG A 25 8.85 -24.00 -7.70
C ARG A 25 8.99 -23.37 -9.07
N ILE A 26 8.18 -23.79 -10.04
CA ILE A 26 8.34 -23.33 -11.41
C ILE A 26 7.79 -21.92 -11.42
N THR A 27 8.69 -20.95 -11.39
CA THR A 27 8.35 -19.53 -11.46
C THR A 27 8.29 -19.13 -12.93
N TYR A 28 7.26 -19.59 -13.66
CA TYR A 28 6.98 -19.01 -14.97
C TYR A 28 6.71 -17.51 -14.79
N SER A 29 7.33 -16.69 -15.64
CA SER A 29 6.92 -15.29 -15.78
C SER A 29 5.59 -15.26 -16.54
N ALA A 30 4.70 -14.31 -16.22
CA ALA A 30 3.42 -14.21 -16.92
C ALA A 30 3.60 -13.88 -18.41
N ASP A 31 4.76 -13.32 -18.76
CA ASP A 31 5.14 -12.93 -20.12
C ASP A 31 5.63 -14.12 -20.96
N GLU A 32 5.94 -15.26 -20.34
CA GLU A 32 6.33 -16.52 -21.02
C GLU A 32 5.12 -17.41 -21.40
N ILE A 33 3.91 -17.03 -20.99
CA ILE A 33 2.71 -17.82 -21.25
C ILE A 33 2.20 -17.54 -22.66
N SER A 34 1.95 -18.59 -23.44
CA SER A 34 1.40 -18.47 -24.80
C SER A 34 0.12 -17.61 -24.81
N PRO A 35 0.04 -16.54 -25.63
CA PRO A 35 -1.15 -15.70 -25.72
C PRO A 35 -2.42 -16.47 -26.08
N HIS A 36 -2.30 -17.50 -26.92
CA HIS A 36 -3.41 -18.35 -27.32
C HIS A 36 -3.93 -19.24 -26.17
N ALA A 37 -3.07 -19.58 -25.19
CA ALA A 37 -3.51 -20.26 -23.97
C ALA A 37 -4.29 -19.32 -23.05
N LEU A 38 -3.87 -18.05 -22.95
CA LEU A 38 -4.56 -17.00 -22.19
C LEU A 38 -5.95 -16.71 -22.77
N ASP A 39 -6.04 -16.60 -24.10
CA ASP A 39 -7.29 -16.36 -24.84
C ASP A 39 -8.31 -17.49 -24.63
N ARG A 40 -7.88 -18.75 -24.73
CA ARG A 40 -8.73 -19.92 -24.45
C ARG A 40 -9.26 -19.98 -23.02
N LEU A 41 -8.50 -19.44 -22.08
CA LEU A 41 -8.88 -19.38 -20.66
C LEU A 41 -9.66 -18.10 -20.33
N GLY A 42 -9.77 -17.15 -21.28
CA GLY A 42 -10.44 -15.87 -21.07
C GLY A 42 -9.77 -14.98 -20.03
N VAL A 43 -8.46 -15.12 -19.81
CA VAL A 43 -7.72 -14.37 -18.76
C VAL A 43 -6.65 -13.48 -19.37
N ASN A 44 -6.59 -12.24 -18.89
CA ASN A 44 -5.56 -11.28 -19.30
C ASN A 44 -4.24 -11.52 -18.52
N PRO A 45 -3.07 -11.27 -19.13
CA PRO A 45 -1.78 -11.40 -18.45
C PRO A 45 -1.69 -10.52 -17.19
N ASP A 46 -2.34 -9.36 -17.20
CA ASP A 46 -2.39 -8.44 -16.05
C ASP A 46 -3.14 -9.04 -14.87
N ILE A 47 -4.20 -9.80 -15.12
CA ILE A 47 -4.96 -10.50 -14.08
C ILE A 47 -4.06 -11.54 -13.40
N LEU A 48 -3.28 -12.30 -14.18
CA LEU A 48 -2.34 -13.28 -13.65
C LEU A 48 -1.20 -12.63 -12.86
N LYS A 49 -0.68 -11.48 -13.31
CA LYS A 49 0.33 -10.70 -12.58
C LYS A 49 -0.24 -10.20 -11.24
N LYS A 50 -1.44 -9.63 -11.25
CA LYS A 50 -2.14 -9.18 -10.04
C LYS A 50 -2.36 -10.35 -9.06
N GLU A 51 -2.92 -11.46 -9.52
CA GLU A 51 -3.19 -12.66 -8.73
C GLU A 51 -1.91 -13.25 -8.11
N LYS A 52 -0.83 -13.35 -8.90
CA LYS A 52 0.48 -13.81 -8.42
C LYS A 52 1.06 -12.86 -7.37
N GLY A 53 0.91 -11.54 -7.57
CA GLY A 53 1.33 -10.52 -6.61
C GLY A 53 0.56 -10.63 -5.29
N MET A 54 -0.76 -10.73 -5.35
CA MET A 54 -1.65 -10.89 -4.20
C MET A 54 -1.30 -12.14 -3.39
N LYS A 55 -1.14 -13.29 -4.07
CA LYS A 55 -0.70 -14.54 -3.43
C LYS A 55 0.70 -14.44 -2.79
N LYS A 56 1.62 -13.70 -3.43
CA LYS A 56 2.98 -13.49 -2.90
C LYS A 56 2.96 -12.62 -1.65
N LEU A 57 2.08 -11.62 -1.61
CA LEU A 57 1.94 -10.68 -0.49
C LEU A 57 1.00 -11.20 0.61
N GLY A 58 0.24 -12.28 0.35
CA GLY A 58 -0.70 -12.86 1.31
C GLY A 58 -1.95 -12.00 1.52
N ILE A 59 -2.38 -11.27 0.49
CA ILE A 59 -3.54 -10.37 0.54
C ILE A 59 -4.63 -10.82 -0.45
N CYS A 60 -5.87 -10.44 -0.19
CA CYS A 60 -7.01 -10.67 -1.07
C CYS A 60 -7.63 -9.35 -1.57
N ASP A 61 -8.61 -9.43 -2.49
CA ASP A 61 -9.25 -8.22 -3.04
C ASP A 61 -9.97 -7.40 -1.96
N VAL A 62 -10.50 -8.05 -0.90
CA VAL A 62 -11.11 -7.36 0.24
C VAL A 62 -10.08 -6.51 0.99
N ASP A 63 -8.84 -6.99 1.10
CA ASP A 63 -7.76 -6.23 1.73
C ASP A 63 -7.36 -5.02 0.88
N ILE A 64 -7.37 -5.17 -0.46
CA ILE A 64 -7.11 -4.07 -1.39
C ILE A 64 -8.20 -3.00 -1.24
N ALA A 65 -9.47 -3.39 -1.28
CA ALA A 65 -10.60 -2.47 -1.14
C ALA A 65 -10.59 -1.76 0.23
N ARG A 66 -10.31 -2.50 1.31
CA ARG A 66 -10.15 -1.92 2.65
C ARG A 66 -8.96 -0.96 2.72
N GLY A 67 -7.85 -1.31 2.07
CA GLY A 67 -6.67 -0.44 1.98
C GLY A 67 -6.97 0.86 1.24
N GLU A 68 -7.70 0.81 0.13
CA GLU A 68 -8.18 1.99 -0.59
C GLU A 68 -9.09 2.86 0.28
N GLU A 69 -10.02 2.24 1.00
CA GLU A 69 -10.89 2.94 1.92
C GLU A 69 -10.11 3.66 3.02
N LEU A 70 -9.15 2.97 3.65
CA LEU A 70 -8.30 3.56 4.69
C LEU A 70 -7.51 4.75 4.16
N ARG A 71 -6.98 4.67 2.93
CA ARG A 71 -6.23 5.79 2.33
C ARG A 71 -7.08 7.06 2.24
N ARG A 72 -8.40 6.97 2.06
CA ARG A 72 -9.31 8.14 2.04
C ARG A 72 -9.28 8.95 3.34
N TYR A 73 -8.94 8.33 4.47
CA TYR A 73 -8.92 8.97 5.79
C TYR A 73 -7.52 9.43 6.23
N THR A 74 -6.47 9.09 5.49
CA THR A 74 -5.07 9.32 5.90
C THR A 74 -4.42 10.56 5.29
N GLY A 75 -5.12 11.29 4.41
CA GLY A 75 -4.55 12.44 3.67
C GLY A 75 -3.52 12.06 2.59
N VAL A 76 -3.23 10.76 2.42
CA VAL A 76 -2.40 10.22 1.34
C VAL A 76 -3.05 10.54 -0.02
N SER A 77 -2.22 11.01 -0.95
CA SER A 77 -2.63 11.29 -2.33
C SER A 77 -3.14 10.02 -3.01
N GLN A 78 -4.32 10.12 -3.63
CA GLN A 78 -4.88 9.05 -4.48
C GLN A 78 -4.44 9.17 -5.94
N LEU A 79 -3.74 10.25 -6.29
CA LEU A 79 -3.21 10.46 -7.63
C LEU A 79 -1.98 9.58 -7.86
N GLU A 80 -1.76 9.18 -9.11
CA GLU A 80 -0.52 8.48 -9.45
C GLU A 80 0.70 9.36 -9.11
N PRO A 81 1.68 8.80 -8.39
CA PRO A 81 2.88 9.54 -8.01
C PRO A 81 3.72 9.84 -9.25
N ARG A 82 4.06 11.12 -9.43
CA ARG A 82 4.90 11.64 -10.52
C ARG A 82 6.38 11.59 -10.18
N SER A 83 6.73 11.41 -8.91
CA SER A 83 8.12 11.34 -8.45
C SER A 83 8.32 10.19 -7.46
N LYS A 84 9.58 9.78 -7.29
CA LYS A 84 9.97 8.79 -6.28
C LYS A 84 9.60 9.24 -4.86
N VAL A 85 9.66 10.54 -4.60
CA VAL A 85 9.31 11.11 -3.29
C VAL A 85 7.82 10.92 -3.04
N GLU A 86 6.97 11.26 -4.00
CA GLU A 86 5.53 11.05 -3.89
C GLU A 86 5.19 9.57 -3.71
N PHE A 87 5.86 8.69 -4.45
CA PHE A 87 5.68 7.25 -4.31
C PHE A 87 6.07 6.72 -2.92
N MET A 88 7.18 7.19 -2.36
CA MET A 88 7.69 6.70 -1.07
C MET A 88 6.89 7.23 0.12
N PHE A 89 6.48 8.50 0.07
CA PHE A 89 5.81 9.15 1.20
C PHE A 89 4.28 9.14 1.08
N GLY A 90 3.74 8.88 -0.11
CA GLY A 90 2.30 8.89 -0.36
C GLY A 90 1.67 10.29 -0.40
N PHE A 91 2.46 11.36 -0.28
CA PHE A 91 1.99 12.74 -0.41
C PHE A 91 2.46 13.32 -1.72
N ASN A 92 1.60 14.08 -2.39
CA ASN A 92 2.00 14.80 -3.58
C ASN A 92 2.84 16.04 -3.22
N ASP A 93 3.54 16.59 -4.21
CA ASP A 93 4.41 17.74 -4.00
C ASP A 93 3.65 18.95 -3.44
N GLU A 94 2.41 19.20 -3.85
CA GLU A 94 1.59 20.31 -3.34
C GLU A 94 1.28 20.16 -1.85
N GLN A 95 0.92 18.95 -1.40
CA GLN A 95 0.69 18.62 0.00
C GLN A 95 1.96 18.84 0.83
N LEU A 96 3.11 18.39 0.32
CA LEU A 96 4.41 18.60 0.98
C LEU A 96 4.79 20.08 1.07
N HIS A 97 4.51 20.85 0.02
CA HIS A 97 4.76 22.30 0.02
C HIS A 97 3.83 23.03 1.01
N ARG A 98 2.55 22.65 1.04
CA ARG A 98 1.56 23.19 1.98
C ARG A 98 1.99 22.94 3.42
N GLU A 99 2.38 21.72 3.75
CA GLU A 99 2.86 21.36 5.09
C GLU A 99 4.09 22.19 5.51
N ARG A 100 5.03 22.43 4.58
CA ARG A 100 6.19 23.31 4.83
C ARG A 100 5.77 24.77 5.05
N ALA A 101 4.81 25.26 4.27
CA ALA A 101 4.32 26.63 4.39
C ALA A 101 3.62 26.86 5.73
N ILE A 102 2.73 25.95 6.14
CA ILE A 102 2.01 26.01 7.42
C ILE A 102 3.00 26.06 8.59
N LYS A 103 4.01 25.19 8.59
CA LYS A 103 5.07 25.19 9.61
C LYS A 103 5.86 26.50 9.65
N ARG A 104 6.17 27.09 8.48
CA ARG A 104 6.90 28.36 8.39
C ARG A 104 6.06 29.55 8.87
N LEU A 105 4.76 29.51 8.63
CA LEU A 105 3.82 30.55 9.07
C LEU A 105 3.50 30.46 10.58
N GLY A 106 3.85 29.34 11.24
CA GLY A 106 3.58 29.14 12.66
C GLY A 106 2.09 29.01 12.97
N THR A 107 1.32 28.43 12.04
CA THR A 107 -0.13 28.27 12.13
C THR A 107 -0.53 26.79 11.94
N THR A 108 -1.81 26.48 12.01
CA THR A 108 -2.39 25.15 11.77
C THR A 108 -3.37 25.16 10.60
N GLU A 109 -3.63 23.98 10.00
CA GLU A 109 -4.70 23.83 9.00
C GLU A 109 -6.05 24.33 9.52
N GLN A 110 -6.37 24.05 10.78
CA GLN A 110 -7.63 24.43 11.39
C GLN A 110 -7.78 25.95 11.46
N GLU A 111 -6.72 26.66 11.88
CA GLU A 111 -6.72 28.12 11.93
C GLU A 111 -6.90 28.75 10.54
N ILE A 112 -6.25 28.18 9.52
CA ILE A 112 -6.40 28.62 8.13
C ILE A 112 -7.84 28.44 7.66
N MET A 113 -8.45 27.29 7.95
CA MET A 113 -9.84 26.99 7.61
C MET A 113 -10.83 27.88 8.36
N ASP A 114 -10.59 28.15 9.63
CA ASP A 114 -11.42 29.03 10.45
C ASP A 114 -11.35 30.47 9.96
N ASP A 115 -10.14 30.98 9.64
CA ASP A 115 -9.96 32.31 9.07
C ASP A 115 -10.62 32.45 7.69
N TYR A 116 -10.46 31.44 6.82
CA TYR A 116 -11.12 31.40 5.52
C TYR A 116 -12.64 31.45 5.69
N SER A 117 -13.21 30.58 6.53
CA SER A 117 -14.64 30.54 6.81
C SER A 117 -15.14 31.89 7.34
N ARG A 118 -14.40 32.50 8.26
CA ARG A 118 -14.71 33.82 8.83
C ARG A 118 -14.68 34.94 7.78
N ARG A 119 -13.78 34.88 6.79
CA ARG A 119 -13.75 35.83 5.67
C ARG A 119 -14.94 35.62 4.74
N VAL A 120 -15.24 34.36 4.39
CA VAL A 120 -16.38 34.00 3.54
C VAL A 120 -17.71 34.41 4.17
N SER A 121 -17.91 34.16 5.47
CA SER A 121 -19.13 34.56 6.18
C SER A 121 -19.36 36.08 6.20
N ARG A 122 -18.33 36.89 5.94
CA ARG A 122 -18.42 38.35 5.89
C ARG A 122 -18.53 38.90 4.46
N LEU A 123 -18.55 38.04 3.44
CA LEU A 123 -18.81 38.46 2.07
C LEU A 123 -20.20 39.11 1.99
N GLY A 124 -20.27 40.29 1.39
CA GLY A 124 -21.51 41.05 1.24
C GLY A 124 -21.92 41.89 2.45
N VAL A 125 -21.23 41.77 3.59
CA VAL A 125 -21.39 42.71 4.71
C VAL A 125 -20.54 43.95 4.39
N PRO A 126 -21.14 45.14 4.23
CA PRO A 126 -20.36 46.35 4.03
C PRO A 126 -19.47 46.57 5.25
N ASN A 127 -18.18 46.85 5.03
CA ASN A 127 -17.26 47.20 6.10
C ASN A 127 -17.74 48.49 6.77
N SER A 128 -18.54 48.37 7.82
CA SER A 128 -18.90 49.48 8.70
C SER A 128 -17.73 49.77 9.63
N LEU A 129 -16.62 50.26 9.09
CA LEU A 129 -15.61 50.92 9.91
C LEU A 129 -15.74 52.42 9.66
N PRO A 130 -16.02 53.24 10.69
CA PRO A 130 -15.83 54.66 10.57
C PRO A 130 -14.32 54.89 10.42
N VAL A 131 -13.92 55.36 9.24
CA VAL A 131 -12.61 55.98 9.06
C VAL A 131 -12.65 57.26 9.91
N GLN A 132 -12.14 57.19 11.14
CA GLN A 132 -11.76 58.40 11.87
C GLN A 132 -10.40 58.84 11.31
N LEU A 133 -10.45 59.86 10.45
CA LEU A 133 -9.31 60.69 10.09
C LEU A 133 -8.88 61.55 11.29
#